data_AF-A0A1G0Z198-F1
#
_entry.id   AF-A0A1G0Z198-F1
#
_cell.length_a   1.000
_cell.length_b   1.000
_cell.length_c   1.000
_cell.angle_alpha   90.00
_cell.angle_beta   90.00
_cell.angle_gamma   90.00
#
_symmetry.space_group_name_H-M   'P 1'
#
loop_
_entity.id
_entity.type
_entity.pdbx_description
1 polymer ?
#
loop_
_entity_poly.entity_id
_entity_poly.type
_entity_poly.pdbx_seq_one_letter_code
_entity_poly.pdbx_strand_id
1 'polypeptide(L)'
;MKFKSFLLLLCLSVCSLGYADNRHVHPQSGNQAVNSAVKNAMTPGYCQVEIINDSNQYVTVSGRFDDGAPLQPFNIYPHEIPHYISLFYYNFCHQSMYLSITSNGYVVFGGYANVNSTIHIVPYLKGQLKAKVSVK
;
A
#
# COMPACT_ATOMS: atom_id res chain seq x y z
N MET A 1 -3.56 44.44 25.21
CA MET A 1 -3.46 42.97 25.35
C MET A 1 -4.56 42.27 24.54
N LYS A 2 -4.44 42.14 23.21
CA LYS A 2 -5.44 41.37 22.40
C LYS A 2 -4.85 40.56 21.22
N PHE A 3 -3.56 40.70 20.92
CA PHE A 3 -2.93 40.03 19.77
C PHE A 3 -2.44 38.59 20.02
N LYS A 4 -2.39 38.14 21.28
CA LYS A 4 -1.87 36.79 21.61
C LYS A 4 -2.86 35.66 21.31
N SER A 5 -4.16 35.96 21.28
CA SER A 5 -5.19 34.92 21.10
C SER A 5 -5.40 34.51 19.63
N PHE A 6 -5.02 35.38 18.68
CA PHE A 6 -5.23 35.12 17.25
C PHE A 6 -4.18 34.16 16.65
N LEU A 7 -2.95 34.17 17.19
CA LEU A 7 -1.88 33.28 16.72
C LEU A 7 -2.17 31.80 17.06
N LEU A 8 -2.81 31.54 18.20
CA LEU A 8 -3.11 30.19 18.65
C LEU A 8 -4.18 29.51 17.77
N LEU A 9 -5.18 30.27 17.31
CA LEU A 9 -6.24 29.79 16.42
C LEU A 9 -5.74 29.54 14.99
N LEU A 10 -4.74 30.29 14.52
CA LEU A 10 -4.17 30.10 13.18
C LEU A 10 -3.27 28.85 13.07
N CYS A 11 -2.63 28.43 14.18
CA CYS A 11 -1.81 27.21 14.19
C CYS A 11 -2.63 25.91 14.22
N LEU A 12 -3.86 25.94 14.75
CA LEU A 12 -4.75 24.76 14.82
C LEU A 12 -5.43 24.45 13.48
N SER A 13 -5.57 25.42 12.57
CA SER A 13 -6.13 25.21 11.23
C SER A 13 -5.16 24.65 10.20
N VAL A 14 -3.86 24.57 10.52
CA VAL A 14 -2.83 24.00 9.61
C VAL A 14 -2.65 22.50 9.83
N CYS A 15 -3.28 21.92 10.85
CA CYS A 15 -3.26 20.47 11.11
C CYS A 15 -4.40 19.73 10.39
N SER A 16 -4.84 20.19 9.21
CA SER A 16 -5.65 19.35 8.32
C SER A 16 -4.78 18.17 7.90
N LEU A 17 -4.88 17.08 8.65
CA LEU A 17 -4.19 15.82 8.49
C LEU A 17 -4.44 15.30 7.07
N GLY A 18 -3.53 15.60 6.16
CA GLY A 18 -3.40 14.84 4.93
C GLY A 18 -2.96 13.44 5.32
N TYR A 19 -3.91 12.53 5.51
CA TYR A 19 -3.59 11.12 5.61
C TYR A 19 -3.03 10.69 4.25
N ALA A 20 -1.74 10.36 4.23
CA ALA A 20 -1.17 9.65 3.09
C ALA A 20 -1.96 8.35 2.93
N ASP A 21 -2.66 8.23 1.80
CA ASP A 21 -3.36 6.99 1.47
C ASP A 21 -2.33 5.96 1.02
N ASN A 22 -2.00 5.02 1.90
CA ASN A 22 -1.08 3.92 1.58
C ASN A 22 -1.79 2.77 0.87
N ARG A 23 -3.04 3.00 0.42
CA ARG A 23 -3.81 2.08 -0.38
C ARG A 23 -3.57 2.34 -1.86
N HIS A 24 -3.24 1.27 -2.56
CA HIS A 24 -3.06 1.25 -4.00
C HIS A 24 -4.18 0.44 -4.61
N VAL A 25 -4.79 0.96 -5.68
CA VAL A 25 -6.01 0.39 -6.26
C VAL A 25 -5.85 0.13 -7.75
N HIS A 26 -6.69 -0.75 -8.27
CA HIS A 26 -6.80 -1.00 -9.70
C HIS A 26 -7.18 0.31 -10.44
N PRO A 27 -6.59 0.61 -11.62
CA PRO A 27 -6.87 1.84 -12.37
C PRO A 27 -8.36 2.08 -12.67
N GLN A 28 -9.14 1.01 -12.84
CA GLN A 28 -10.58 1.08 -13.15
C GLN A 28 -11.51 0.96 -11.93
N SER A 29 -10.97 1.02 -10.70
CA SER A 29 -11.75 0.90 -9.47
C SER A 29 -12.63 2.13 -9.15
N GLY A 30 -12.31 3.31 -9.67
CA GLY A 30 -13.01 4.56 -9.37
C GLY A 30 -14.38 4.77 -10.05
N ASN A 31 -14.77 3.91 -11.00
CA ASN A 31 -15.93 4.13 -11.86
C ASN A 31 -17.16 3.27 -11.52
N GLN A 32 -17.17 2.57 -10.39
CA GLN A 32 -18.21 1.58 -10.10
C GLN A 32 -19.17 2.07 -9.02
N ALA A 33 -20.47 1.99 -9.33
CA ALA A 33 -21.52 2.28 -8.36
C ALA A 33 -21.47 1.22 -7.24
N VAL A 34 -20.98 1.62 -6.07
CA VAL A 34 -20.77 0.75 -4.91
C VAL A 34 -22.07 0.59 -4.14
N ASN A 35 -22.70 -0.58 -4.26
CA ASN A 35 -23.82 -1.03 -3.41
C ASN A 35 -23.33 -1.44 -2.00
N SER A 36 -24.22 -1.44 -1.01
CA SER A 36 -23.87 -1.54 0.43
C SER A 36 -23.08 -2.80 0.81
N ALA A 37 -23.28 -3.91 0.10
CA ALA A 37 -22.50 -5.14 0.28
C ALA A 37 -21.03 -4.97 -0.14
N VAL A 38 -20.77 -4.13 -1.15
CA VAL A 38 -19.43 -3.82 -1.64
C VAL A 38 -18.70 -2.86 -0.69
N LYS A 39 -19.40 -1.96 0.01
CA LYS A 39 -18.78 -1.10 1.04
C LYS A 39 -18.10 -1.92 2.15
N ASN A 40 -18.71 -3.02 2.57
CA ASN A 40 -18.11 -3.94 3.55
C ASN A 40 -16.91 -4.69 2.96
N ALA A 41 -16.90 -4.98 1.66
CA ALA A 41 -15.73 -5.52 0.96
C ALA A 41 -14.63 -4.47 0.72
N MET A 42 -14.84 -3.20 1.07
CA MET A 42 -13.82 -2.15 0.98
C MET A 42 -13.21 -1.78 2.33
N THR A 43 -13.60 -2.46 3.42
CA THR A 43 -13.01 -2.26 4.74
C THR A 43 -11.52 -2.62 4.73
N PRO A 44 -10.65 -1.82 5.39
CA PRO A 44 -9.23 -2.15 5.52
C PRO A 44 -9.04 -3.57 6.05
N GLY A 45 -8.18 -4.35 5.40
CA GLY A 45 -7.93 -5.75 5.75
C GLY A 45 -8.63 -6.78 4.86
N TYR A 46 -9.63 -6.37 4.07
CA TYR A 46 -10.33 -7.26 3.15
C TYR A 46 -9.77 -7.14 1.73
N CYS A 47 -9.58 -8.28 1.06
CA CYS A 47 -9.21 -8.39 -0.35
C CYS A 47 -7.97 -7.58 -0.76
N GLN A 48 -6.88 -7.75 -0.04
CA GLN A 48 -5.67 -6.94 -0.24
C GLN A 48 -4.39 -7.73 0.00
N VAL A 49 -3.31 -7.26 -0.62
CA VAL A 49 -1.93 -7.64 -0.28
C VAL A 49 -1.35 -6.55 0.61
N GLU A 50 -0.76 -6.92 1.74
CA GLU A 50 -0.05 -6.00 2.63
C GLU A 50 1.46 -6.07 2.33
N ILE A 51 2.11 -4.92 2.30
CA ILE A 51 3.56 -4.82 2.13
C ILE A 51 4.12 -3.98 3.27
N ILE A 52 5.08 -4.54 4.00
CA ILE A 52 5.74 -3.91 5.13
C ILE A 52 7.23 -3.79 4.81
N ASN A 53 7.80 -2.60 4.98
CA ASN A 53 9.22 -2.37 4.79
C ASN A 53 9.90 -1.99 6.11
N ASP A 54 10.29 -3.01 6.90
CA ASP A 54 11.06 -2.82 8.14
C ASP A 54 12.57 -2.79 7.87
N SER A 55 12.97 -2.41 6.65
CA SER A 55 14.37 -2.32 6.24
C SER A 55 14.90 -0.90 6.28
N ASN A 56 16.22 -0.76 6.08
CA ASN A 56 16.90 0.54 6.05
C ASN A 56 17.01 1.13 4.63
N GLN A 57 16.29 0.57 3.66
CA GLN A 57 16.29 1.00 2.27
C GLN A 57 14.85 1.19 1.80
N TYR A 58 14.62 2.20 0.95
CA TYR A 58 13.33 2.29 0.29
C TYR A 58 13.22 1.16 -0.73
N VAL A 59 11.98 0.73 -1.00
CA VAL A 59 11.69 -0.24 -2.04
C VAL A 59 10.72 0.36 -3.04
N THR A 60 10.84 -0.03 -4.30
CA THR A 60 9.88 0.31 -5.35
C THR A 60 9.02 -0.91 -5.63
N VAL A 61 7.71 -0.75 -5.52
CA VAL A 61 6.71 -1.79 -5.79
C VAL A 61 6.09 -1.52 -7.16
N SER A 62 6.03 -2.57 -7.96
CA SER A 62 5.39 -2.59 -9.27
C SER A 62 4.71 -3.94 -9.48
N GLY A 63 3.85 -4.05 -10.49
CA GLY A 63 3.17 -5.31 -10.73
C GLY A 63 2.12 -5.25 -11.82
N ARG A 64 1.42 -6.38 -11.97
CA ARG A 64 0.25 -6.53 -12.84
C ARG A 64 -0.87 -7.25 -12.11
N PHE A 65 -2.07 -6.72 -12.24
CA PHE A 65 -3.31 -7.38 -11.83
C PHE A 65 -3.57 -8.61 -12.72
N ASP A 66 -4.52 -9.46 -12.33
CA ASP A 66 -4.78 -10.73 -13.04
C ASP A 66 -5.37 -10.53 -14.45
N ASP A 67 -5.99 -9.38 -14.70
CA ASP A 67 -6.48 -8.94 -16.00
C ASP A 67 -5.38 -8.30 -16.87
N GLY A 68 -4.15 -8.25 -16.36
CA GLY A 68 -2.98 -7.70 -17.03
C GLY A 68 -2.80 -6.19 -16.86
N ALA A 69 -3.72 -5.48 -16.20
CA ALA A 69 -3.58 -4.05 -15.94
C ALA A 69 -2.33 -3.77 -15.07
N PRO A 70 -1.56 -2.70 -15.36
CA PRO A 70 -0.40 -2.37 -14.56
C PRO A 70 -0.82 -1.74 -13.22
N LEU A 71 -0.14 -2.13 -12.15
CA LEU A 71 -0.15 -1.38 -10.91
C LEU A 71 0.67 -0.09 -11.11
N GLN A 72 0.11 1.06 -10.73
CA GLN A 72 0.87 2.31 -10.68
C GLN A 72 2.04 2.13 -9.70
N PRO A 73 3.30 2.26 -10.14
CA PRO A 73 4.44 2.03 -9.25
C PRO A 73 4.47 3.04 -8.11
N PHE A 74 4.89 2.58 -6.93
CA PHE A 74 5.02 3.39 -5.74
C PHE A 74 6.25 2.98 -4.93
N ASN A 75 6.72 3.88 -4.07
CA ASN A 75 7.81 3.59 -3.16
C ASN A 75 7.26 3.38 -1.74
N ILE A 76 7.94 2.51 -0.99
CA ILE A 76 7.75 2.37 0.45
C ILE A 76 9.08 2.74 1.12
N TYR A 77 9.08 3.77 1.95
CA TYR A 77 10.27 4.24 2.64
C TYR A 77 10.65 3.33 3.82
N PRO A 78 11.91 3.40 4.29
CA PRO A 78 12.35 2.67 5.48
C PRO A 78 11.44 2.89 6.69
N HIS A 79 10.94 1.81 7.30
CA HIS A 79 10.11 1.84 8.51
C HIS A 79 8.84 2.70 8.36
N GLU A 80 8.36 2.86 7.13
CA GLU A 80 7.07 3.50 6.85
C GLU A 80 5.93 2.55 7.23
N ILE A 81 4.75 3.13 7.48
CA ILE A 81 3.54 2.37 7.75
C ILE A 81 3.20 1.40 6.60
N PRO A 82 2.53 0.27 6.88
CA PRO A 82 2.23 -0.73 5.85
C PRO A 82 1.44 -0.15 4.67
N HIS A 83 1.80 -0.58 3.45
CA HIS A 83 1.05 -0.29 2.24
C HIS A 83 0.15 -1.48 1.88
N TYR A 84 -0.97 -1.17 1.25
CA TYR A 84 -2.00 -2.14 0.91
C TYR A 84 -2.35 -2.03 -0.56
N ILE A 85 -2.30 -3.14 -1.29
CA ILE A 85 -2.77 -3.19 -2.67
C ILE A 85 -4.13 -3.89 -2.67
N SER A 86 -5.17 -3.16 -3.04
CA SER A 86 -6.53 -3.65 -3.16
C SER A 86 -6.64 -4.56 -4.38
N LEU A 87 -6.99 -5.83 -4.16
CA LEU A 87 -7.36 -6.78 -5.22
C LEU A 87 -8.88 -6.77 -5.49
N PHE A 88 -9.60 -5.85 -4.86
CA PHE A 88 -11.01 -5.62 -5.15
C PHE A 88 -11.18 -4.67 -6.33
N TYR A 89 -11.65 -5.18 -7.47
CA TYR A 89 -12.01 -4.41 -8.66
C TYR A 89 -13.07 -5.17 -9.47
N TYR A 90 -13.77 -4.48 -10.38
CA TYR A 90 -14.94 -5.05 -11.09
C TYR A 90 -15.99 -5.67 -10.15
N ASN A 91 -16.19 -5.06 -8.98
CA ASN A 91 -17.04 -5.55 -7.90
C ASN A 91 -16.73 -6.99 -7.44
N PHE A 92 -15.50 -7.45 -7.66
CA PHE A 92 -15.05 -8.81 -7.36
C PHE A 92 -13.72 -8.79 -6.60
N CYS A 93 -13.52 -9.80 -5.74
CA CYS A 93 -12.26 -9.98 -5.03
C CYS A 93 -11.36 -10.95 -5.79
N HIS A 94 -10.30 -10.41 -6.41
CA HIS A 94 -9.36 -11.20 -7.17
C HIS A 94 -8.37 -11.92 -6.25
N GLN A 95 -7.97 -13.13 -6.65
CA GLN A 95 -7.23 -14.05 -5.77
C GLN A 95 -5.75 -13.72 -5.66
N SER A 96 -5.16 -13.12 -6.68
CA SER A 96 -3.72 -12.85 -6.71
C SER A 96 -3.38 -11.75 -7.71
N MET A 97 -2.16 -11.23 -7.59
CA MET A 97 -1.54 -10.38 -8.60
C MET A 97 -0.05 -10.68 -8.69
N TYR A 98 0.59 -10.37 -9.81
CA TYR A 98 2.04 -10.45 -9.92
C TYR A 98 2.66 -9.17 -9.36
N LEU A 99 3.62 -9.29 -8.43
CA LEU A 99 4.38 -8.19 -7.87
C LEU A 99 5.88 -8.35 -8.13
N SER A 100 6.53 -7.22 -8.37
CA SER A 100 7.97 -7.05 -8.38
C SER A 100 8.34 -5.92 -7.45
N ILE A 101 9.13 -6.25 -6.43
CA ILE A 101 9.65 -5.30 -5.44
C ILE A 101 11.15 -5.22 -5.62
N THR A 102 11.65 -4.01 -5.84
CA THR A 102 13.07 -3.76 -6.06
C THR A 102 13.64 -2.79 -5.04
N SER A 103 14.93 -2.91 -4.75
CA SER A 103 15.72 -1.96 -3.96
C SER A 103 17.03 -1.74 -4.67
N ASN A 104 17.41 -0.47 -4.91
CA ASN A 104 18.65 -0.10 -5.59
C ASN A 104 18.90 -0.85 -6.91
N GLY A 105 17.84 -1.11 -7.68
CA GLY A 105 17.90 -1.84 -8.95
C GLY A 105 17.91 -3.36 -8.86
N TYR A 106 17.95 -3.94 -7.66
CA TYR A 106 17.91 -5.40 -7.45
C TYR A 106 16.53 -5.87 -7.03
N VAL A 107 16.11 -7.04 -7.51
CA VAL A 107 14.84 -7.67 -7.14
C VAL A 107 14.93 -8.26 -5.73
N VAL A 108 14.06 -7.79 -4.85
CA VAL A 108 13.90 -8.27 -3.46
C VAL A 108 12.78 -9.32 -3.39
N PHE A 109 11.73 -9.13 -4.17
CA PHE A 109 10.62 -10.07 -4.35
C PHE A 109 10.14 -10.02 -5.80
N GLY A 110 9.85 -11.18 -6.37
CA GLY A 110 9.24 -11.29 -7.69
C GLY A 110 8.38 -12.54 -7.75
N GLY A 111 7.06 -12.38 -7.90
CA GLY A 111 6.13 -13.51 -7.90
C GLY A 111 4.68 -13.11 -7.70
N TYR A 112 3.81 -14.12 -7.69
CA TYR A 112 2.39 -13.93 -7.39
C TYR A 112 2.19 -13.76 -5.88
N ALA A 113 1.49 -12.69 -5.52
CA ALA A 113 1.03 -12.41 -4.16
C ALA A 113 -0.47 -12.67 -4.09
N ASN A 114 -0.87 -13.53 -3.16
CA ASN A 114 -2.28 -13.88 -2.98
C ASN A 114 -2.99 -12.84 -2.13
N VAL A 115 -4.30 -12.78 -2.28
CA VAL A 115 -5.19 -12.04 -1.38
C VAL A 115 -4.94 -12.44 0.07
N ASN A 116 -5.00 -11.46 0.98
CA ASN A 116 -4.75 -11.62 2.41
C ASN A 116 -3.35 -12.15 2.75
N SER A 117 -2.36 -11.88 1.88
CA SER A 117 -0.95 -12.13 2.19
C SER A 117 -0.24 -10.88 2.65
N THR A 118 0.83 -11.07 3.42
CA THR A 118 1.79 -10.03 3.80
C THR A 118 3.14 -10.33 3.19
N ILE A 119 3.72 -9.34 2.51
CA ILE A 119 5.11 -9.34 2.06
C ILE A 119 5.90 -8.45 3.02
N HIS A 120 6.67 -9.08 3.90
CA HIS A 120 7.48 -8.38 4.90
C HIS A 120 8.93 -8.33 4.46
N ILE A 121 9.42 -7.12 4.19
CA ILE A 121 10.77 -6.84 3.75
C ILE A 121 11.61 -6.49 4.97
N VAL A 122 12.66 -7.27 5.21
CA VAL A 122 13.53 -7.11 6.37
C VAL A 122 15.00 -7.02 5.93
N PRO A 123 15.87 -6.36 6.72
CA PRO A 123 17.31 -6.45 6.55
C PRO A 123 17.76 -7.90 6.64
N TYR A 124 18.74 -8.25 5.81
CA TYR A 124 19.41 -9.53 5.76
C TYR A 124 20.93 -9.33 5.68
N LEU A 125 21.67 -10.43 5.76
CA LEU A 125 23.13 -10.45 5.88
C LEU A 125 23.81 -9.49 4.88
N LYS A 126 24.85 -8.79 5.35
CA LYS A 126 25.67 -7.86 4.55
C LYS A 126 24.87 -6.73 3.86
N GLY A 127 23.80 -6.25 4.49
CA GLY A 127 23.01 -5.13 3.97
C GLY A 127 22.09 -5.50 2.80
N GLN A 128 21.90 -6.79 2.55
CA GLN A 128 20.90 -7.28 1.60
C GLN A 128 19.51 -7.19 2.20
N LEU A 129 18.47 -7.24 1.37
CA LEU A 129 17.09 -7.34 1.81
C LEU A 129 16.56 -8.75 1.55
N LYS A 130 15.60 -9.18 2.38
CA LYS A 130 14.87 -10.42 2.18
C LYS A 130 13.38 -10.17 2.36
N ALA A 131 12.58 -10.66 1.41
CA ALA A 131 11.13 -10.71 1.55
C ALA A 131 10.71 -12.02 2.24
N LYS A 132 9.80 -11.91 3.21
CA LYS A 132 9.07 -13.03 3.82
C LYS A 132 7.61 -12.92 3.41
N VAL A 133 7.02 -14.02 2.98
CA VAL A 133 5.60 -14.07 2.63
C VAL A 133 4.86 -14.89 3.68
N SER A 134 3.77 -14.34 4.20
CA SER A 134 2.86 -15.04 5.10
C SER A 134 1.41 -14.85 4.67
N VAL A 135 0.58 -15.85 4.92
CA VAL A 135 -0.88 -15.76 4.76
C VAL A 135 -1.48 -15.35 6.10
N LYS A 136 -2.46 -14.44 6.08
CA LYS A 136 -3.20 -14.02 7.28
C LYS A 136 -4.31 -15.00 7.64
#